data_AF-A0A939QVF1-F1
#
_entry.id   AF-A0A939QVF1-F1
#
_cell.length_a   1.000
_cell.length_b   1.000
_cell.length_c   1.000
_cell.angle_alpha   90.00
_cell.angle_beta   90.00
_cell.angle_gamma   90.00
#
_symmetry.space_group_name_H-M   'P 1'
#
loop_
_entity.id
_entity.type
_entity.pdbx_description
1 polymer ?
#
loop_
_entity_poly.entity_id
_entity_poly.type
_entity_poly.pdbx_seq_one_letter_code
_entity_poly.pdbx_strand_id
1 'polypeptide(L)'
;LNYNLEQQSVALTKNGKIGMLSFDARQLQPFVYEYASWQGDWLVRKEENGPLGVVSAEGKLVIPLKYKCDWNYENGEMRLQRYDGKLDVYKLDSFEFLRTEPAPEM
;
A
#
# COMPACT_ATOMS: atom_id res chain seq x y z
N LEU A 1 -20.01 6.47 -1.09
CA LEU A 1 -18.81 6.95 -0.37
C LEU A 1 -18.76 6.21 0.96
N ASN A 2 -17.83 5.27 1.14
CA ASN A 2 -17.69 4.53 2.39
C ASN A 2 -16.40 5.02 3.05
N TYR A 3 -16.54 5.93 4.01
CA TYR A 3 -15.44 6.37 4.86
C TYR A 3 -15.33 5.40 6.03
N ASN A 4 -14.13 4.98 6.39
CA ASN A 4 -13.88 4.33 7.67
C ASN A 4 -14.05 5.40 8.77
N LEU A 5 -15.24 5.48 9.36
CA LEU A 5 -15.58 6.45 10.41
C LEU A 5 -15.01 6.06 11.79
N GLU A 6 -14.42 4.86 11.94
CA GLU A 6 -13.84 4.42 13.21
C GLU A 6 -12.52 5.12 13.51
N GLN A 7 -11.82 5.59 12.48
CA GLN A 7 -10.69 6.49 12.61
C GLN A 7 -11.07 7.79 11.91
N GLN A 8 -11.37 8.85 12.68
CA GLN A 8 -11.68 10.20 12.20
C GLN A 8 -10.52 10.81 11.39
N SER A 9 -10.24 10.24 10.23
CA SER A 9 -9.03 10.47 9.45
C SER A 9 -9.33 10.48 7.96
N VAL A 10 -8.45 11.13 7.23
CA VAL A 10 -8.56 11.33 5.78
C VAL A 10 -7.18 11.24 5.16
N ALA A 11 -7.09 10.45 4.10
CA ALA A 11 -5.93 10.45 3.22
C ALA A 11 -6.00 11.65 2.28
N LEU A 12 -4.94 12.45 2.23
CA LEU A 12 -4.86 13.64 1.39
C LEU A 12 -3.59 13.60 0.55
N THR A 13 -3.65 14.20 -0.63
CA THR A 13 -2.49 14.33 -1.52
C THR A 13 -1.91 15.73 -1.44
N LYS A 14 -0.60 15.83 -1.18
CA LYS A 14 0.20 17.05 -1.20
C LYS A 14 1.47 16.80 -1.99
N ASN A 15 1.74 17.64 -3.00
CA ASN A 15 2.92 17.50 -3.87
C ASN A 15 3.08 16.11 -4.51
N GLY A 16 1.96 15.48 -4.90
CA GLY A 16 1.94 14.14 -5.49
C GLY A 16 2.18 12.99 -4.50
N LYS A 17 2.37 13.28 -3.21
CA LYS A 17 2.46 12.28 -2.15
C LYS A 17 1.22 12.26 -1.29
N ILE A 18 0.85 11.10 -0.80
CA ILE A 18 -0.27 10.88 0.10
C ILE A 18 0.25 10.88 1.54
N GLY A 19 -0.49 11.56 2.41
CA GLY A 19 -0.36 11.48 3.86
C GLY A 19 -1.73 11.29 4.47
N MET A 20 -1.78 11.06 5.78
CA MET A 20 -3.04 10.88 6.51
C MET A 20 -3.12 11.89 7.63
N LEU A 21 -4.27 12.57 7.72
CA LEU A 21 -4.58 13.51 8.79
C LEU A 21 -5.79 13.01 9.56
N SER A 22 -5.90 13.35 10.84
CA SER A 22 -7.17 13.31 11.57
C SER A 22 -8.03 14.53 11.23
N PHE A 23 -9.32 14.49 11.59
CA PHE A 23 -10.27 15.59 11.32
C PHE A 23 -9.98 16.87 12.12
N ASP A 24 -9.21 16.79 13.22
CA ASP A 24 -8.63 17.96 13.90
C ASP A 24 -7.34 18.48 13.24
N ALA A 25 -7.06 18.05 12.00
CA ALA A 25 -5.92 18.41 11.16
C ALA A 25 -4.53 18.00 11.71
N ARG A 26 -4.47 17.03 12.64
CA ARG A 26 -3.20 16.44 13.08
C ARG A 26 -2.67 15.45 12.04
N GLN A 27 -1.38 15.48 11.77
CA GLN A 27 -0.76 14.49 10.89
C GLN A 27 -0.62 13.14 11.60
N LEU A 28 -1.24 12.11 11.04
CA LEU A 28 -1.13 10.72 11.46
C LEU A 28 -0.04 9.99 10.67
N GLN A 29 -0.03 10.17 9.34
CA GLN A 29 0.99 9.62 8.44
C GLN A 29 1.60 10.73 7.57
N PRO A 30 2.93 10.71 7.35
CA PRO A 30 3.60 11.72 6.56
C PRO A 30 3.22 11.64 5.07
N PHE A 31 3.36 12.76 4.36
CA PHE A 31 3.13 12.83 2.92
C PHE A 31 4.28 12.21 2.12
N VAL A 32 4.37 10.88 2.14
CA VAL A 32 5.45 10.10 1.50
C VAL A 32 4.95 8.85 0.76
N TYR A 33 3.65 8.62 0.73
CA TYR A 33 3.05 7.42 0.12
C TYR A 33 2.59 7.71 -1.31
N GLU A 34 2.60 6.72 -2.19
CA GLU A 34 2.20 6.91 -3.60
C GLU A 34 0.78 6.47 -3.88
N TYR A 35 0.27 5.56 -3.06
CA TYR A 35 -1.08 5.04 -3.17
C TYR A 35 -1.67 4.83 -1.78
N ALA A 36 -2.98 5.02 -1.68
CA ALA A 36 -3.77 4.70 -0.52
C ALA A 36 -4.98 3.88 -0.97
N SER A 37 -5.37 2.91 -0.14
CA SER A 37 -6.59 2.15 -0.38
C SER A 37 -7.81 3.08 -0.40
N TRP A 38 -8.85 2.67 -1.11
CA TRP A 38 -10.11 3.43 -1.15
C TRP A 38 -10.73 3.65 0.24
N GLN A 39 -10.55 2.69 1.15
CA GLN A 39 -11.06 2.74 2.52
C GLN A 39 -10.14 3.54 3.46
N GLY A 40 -8.89 3.80 3.05
CA GLY A 40 -7.87 4.47 3.88
C GLY A 40 -7.09 3.55 4.81
N ASP A 41 -7.36 2.24 4.78
CA ASP A 41 -6.83 1.28 5.76
C ASP A 41 -5.35 0.91 5.52
N TRP A 42 -4.83 1.14 4.32
CA TRP A 42 -3.44 0.86 3.97
C TRP A 42 -2.88 1.81 2.93
N LEU A 43 -1.56 1.99 2.97
CA LEU A 43 -0.79 2.92 2.15
C LEU A 43 0.40 2.18 1.51
N VAL A 44 0.67 2.47 0.24
CA VAL A 44 1.84 1.94 -0.48
C VAL A 44 2.97 2.95 -0.39
N ARG A 45 4.09 2.50 0.17
CA ARG A 45 5.34 3.26 0.18
C ARG A 45 6.26 2.74 -0.92
N LYS A 46 6.71 3.66 -1.76
CA LYS A 46 7.74 3.40 -2.77
C LYS A 46 8.90 4.34 -2.48
N GLU A 47 10.05 3.78 -2.13
CA GLU A 47 11.25 4.60 -2.00
C GLU A 47 11.76 5.01 -3.39
N GLU A 48 12.24 6.24 -3.52
CA GLU A 48 12.84 6.70 -4.76
C GLU A 48 14.08 5.85 -5.07
N ASN A 49 14.06 5.12 -6.19
CA ASN A 49 15.05 4.08 -6.54
C ASN A 49 15.17 2.94 -5.51
N GLY A 50 14.21 2.79 -4.61
CA GLY A 50 14.21 1.79 -3.57
C GLY A 50 13.02 0.83 -3.67
N PRO A 51 12.91 -0.07 -2.69
CA PRO A 51 11.88 -1.10 -2.71
C PRO A 51 10.49 -0.55 -2.36
N LEU A 52 9.47 -1.29 -2.76
CA LEU A 52 8.07 -1.10 -2.42
C LEU A 52 7.67 -1.98 -1.25
N GLY A 53 6.76 -1.47 -0.41
CA GLY A 53 6.05 -2.21 0.63
C GLY A 53 4.73 -1.53 1.00
N VAL A 54 3.97 -2.17 1.88
CA VAL A 54 2.64 -1.72 2.30
C VAL A 54 2.63 -1.48 3.80
N VAL A 55 2.09 -0.34 4.21
CA VAL A 55 1.88 0.00 5.61
C VAL A 55 0.39 0.09 5.91
N SER A 56 0.00 -0.25 7.13
CA SER A 56 -1.35 0.03 7.62
C SER A 56 -1.55 1.53 7.87
N ALA A 57 -2.79 1.95 8.07
CA ALA A 57 -3.13 3.32 8.50
C ALA A 57 -2.39 3.75 9.78
N GLU A 58 -2.11 2.83 10.70
CA GLU A 58 -1.32 3.08 11.91
C GLU A 58 0.20 3.19 11.64
N GLY A 59 0.63 3.02 10.39
CA GLY A 59 2.03 3.11 9.98
C GLY A 59 2.83 1.84 10.23
N LYS A 60 2.18 0.71 10.51
CA LYS A 60 2.85 -0.58 10.68
C LYS A 60 3.12 -1.20 9.33
N LEU A 61 4.33 -1.73 9.12
CA LEU A 61 4.66 -2.44 7.89
C LEU A 61 3.92 -3.79 7.85
N VAL A 62 2.92 -3.90 6.98
CA VAL A 62 2.13 -5.13 6.77
C VAL A 62 2.69 -5.98 5.63
N ILE A 63 3.36 -5.34 4.67
CA ILE A 63 4.18 -6.02 3.67
C ILE A 63 5.56 -5.38 3.61
N PRO A 64 6.65 -6.17 3.73
CA PRO A 64 8.01 -5.65 3.76
C PRO A 64 8.38 -4.80 2.53
N LEU A 65 9.18 -3.76 2.75
CA LEU A 65 9.83 -2.95 1.71
C LEU A 65 10.91 -3.78 0.98
N LYS A 66 10.51 -4.75 0.14
CA LYS A 66 11.45 -5.65 -0.58
C LYS A 66 11.07 -5.94 -2.03
N TYR A 67 10.04 -5.29 -2.55
CA TYR A 67 9.51 -5.52 -3.89
C TYR A 67 9.99 -4.46 -4.86
N LYS A 68 10.03 -4.80 -6.16
CA LYS A 68 10.21 -3.83 -7.23
C LYS A 68 9.04 -2.84 -7.25
N CYS A 69 9.19 -1.78 -8.02
CA CYS A 69 8.22 -0.71 -8.12
C CYS A 69 6.87 -1.08 -8.77
N ASP A 70 6.74 -2.32 -9.25
CA ASP A 70 5.60 -2.79 -10.01
C ASP A 70 4.71 -3.68 -9.15
N TRP A 71 3.43 -3.32 -9.13
CA TRP A 71 2.38 -4.05 -8.43
C TRP A 71 1.06 -3.88 -9.16
N ASN A 72 0.17 -4.84 -8.96
CA ASN A 72 -1.22 -4.71 -9.36
C ASN A 72 -2.12 -5.34 -8.29
N TYR A 73 -3.40 -5.04 -8.35
CA TYR A 73 -4.40 -5.72 -7.56
C TYR A 73 -5.61 -6.06 -8.43
N GLU A 74 -6.11 -7.27 -8.31
CA GLU A 74 -7.25 -7.77 -9.07
C GLU A 74 -7.93 -8.87 -8.26
N ASN A 75 -9.27 -8.92 -8.28
CA ASN A 75 -10.06 -9.97 -7.63
C ASN A 75 -9.73 -10.18 -6.13
N GLY A 76 -9.41 -9.11 -5.40
CA GLY A 76 -9.06 -9.17 -3.98
C GLY A 76 -7.65 -9.67 -3.68
N GLU A 77 -6.80 -9.80 -4.70
CA GLU A 77 -5.40 -10.21 -4.58
C GLU A 77 -4.49 -9.07 -5.02
N MET A 78 -3.44 -8.82 -4.25
CA MET A 78 -2.35 -7.91 -4.59
C MET A 78 -1.13 -8.72 -5.02
N ARG A 79 -0.55 -8.39 -6.17
CA ARG A 79 0.68 -9.03 -6.66
C ARG A 79 1.81 -8.03 -6.63
N LEU A 80 2.92 -8.44 -6.04
CA LEU A 80 4.11 -7.63 -5.87
C LEU A 80 5.29 -8.30 -6.56
N GLN A 81 5.94 -7.57 -7.47
CA GLN A 81 7.05 -8.14 -8.23
C GLN A 81 8.32 -8.19 -7.39
N ARG A 82 8.92 -9.38 -7.29
CA ARG A 82 10.23 -9.61 -6.70
C ARG A 82 11.35 -9.20 -7.65
N TYR A 83 12.56 -9.04 -7.11
CA TYR A 83 13.73 -8.73 -7.94
C TYR A 83 14.08 -9.85 -8.94
N ASP A 84 13.78 -11.10 -8.62
CA ASP A 84 13.95 -12.27 -9.50
C ASP A 84 12.84 -12.44 -10.56
N GLY A 85 11.92 -11.47 -10.67
CA GLY A 85 10.86 -11.42 -11.68
C GLY A 85 9.57 -12.16 -11.31
N LYS A 86 9.58 -12.98 -10.26
CA LYS A 86 8.38 -13.67 -9.76
C LYS A 86 7.43 -12.69 -9.06
N LEU A 87 6.16 -13.09 -8.92
CA LEU A 87 5.15 -12.30 -8.23
C LEU A 87 4.80 -12.97 -6.90
N ASP A 88 4.95 -12.29 -5.77
CA ASP A 88 4.31 -12.74 -4.52
C ASP A 88 2.89 -12.19 -4.47
N VAL A 89 1.94 -13.06 -4.17
CA VAL A 89 0.51 -12.75 -4.14
C VAL A 89 0.03 -12.72 -2.69
N TYR A 90 -0.64 -11.63 -2.33
CA TYR A 90 -1.21 -11.38 -1.01
C TYR A 90 -2.71 -11.19 -1.12
N LYS A 91 -3.47 -11.68 -0.14
CA LYS A 91 -4.89 -11.30 0.00
C LYS A 91 -4.96 -9.83 0.40
N LEU A 92 -5.70 -9.00 -0.35
CA LEU A 92 -5.69 -7.55 -0.19
C LEU A 92 -6.18 -7.10 1.18
N ASP A 93 -7.20 -7.75 1.72
CA ASP A 93 -7.85 -7.32 2.97
C ASP A 93 -7.10 -7.76 4.23
N SER A 94 -6.38 -8.89 4.17
CA SER A 94 -5.66 -9.45 5.34
C SER A 94 -4.15 -9.34 5.24
N PHE A 95 -3.62 -9.00 4.08
CA PHE A 95 -2.20 -9.09 3.74
C PHE A 95 -1.59 -10.46 4.02
N GLU A 96 -2.42 -11.51 3.99
CA GLU A 96 -1.97 -12.89 4.08
C GLU A 96 -1.24 -13.26 2.79
N PHE A 97 -0.03 -13.80 2.91
CA PHE A 97 0.68 -14.37 1.77
C PHE A 97 -0.06 -15.61 1.27
N LEU A 98 -0.41 -15.62 -0.01
CA LEU A 98 -1.14 -16.72 -0.64
C LEU A 98 -0.19 -17.67 -1.37
N ARG A 99 0.60 -17.13 -2.31
CA ARG A 99 1.46 -17.91 -3.22
C ARG A 99 2.49 -17.03 -3.93
N THR A 100 3.43 -17.68 -4.61
CA THR A 100 4.30 -17.04 -5.60
C THR A 100 3.94 -17.54 -7.00
N GLU A 101 3.70 -16.61 -7.93
CA GLU A 101 3.42 -16.87 -9.35
C GLU A 101 4.69 -16.64 -10.20
N PRO A 102 4.84 -17.33 -11.35
CA PRO A 102 5.89 -17.02 -12.31
C PRO A 102 5.71 -15.60 -12.87
N ALA A 103 6.77 -15.06 -13.47
CA ALA A 103 6.67 -13.81 -14.22
C ALA A 103 5.62 -13.96 -15.34
N PRO A 104 4.78 -12.95 -15.61
CA PRO A 104 3.91 -12.96 -16.79
C PRO A 104 4.76 -13.19 -18.04
N GLU A 105 4.34 -14.11 -18.89
CA GLU A 105 4.93 -14.24 -20.23
C GLU A 105 4.59 -12.95 -21.00
N MET A 106 5.61 -12.24 -21.48
CA MET A 106 5.47 -11.01 -22.28
C MET A 106 5.09 -11.32 -23.72
#